data_AF-A0A2K6G4K5-F1
#
_entry.id   AF-A0A2K6G4K5-F1
#
_cell.length_a   1.000
_cell.length_b   1.000
_cell.length_c   1.000
_cell.angle_alpha   90.00
_cell.angle_beta   90.00
_cell.angle_gamma   90.00
#
_symmetry.space_group_name_H-M   'P 1'
#
loop_
_entity.id
_entity.type
_entity.pdbx_description
1 polymer ?
#
loop_
_entity_poly.entity_id
_entity_poly.type
_entity_poly.pdbx_seq_one_letter_code
_entity_poly.pdbx_strand_id
1 'polypeptide(L)' 'IECALQKKEVDCSHYKKLPPGEERFCYEIYRPICGSDGKTYDNDCFFCSEV' A
#
# COMPACT_ATOMS: atom_id res chain seq x y z
N ILE A 1 -8.94 15.74 -0.56
CA ILE A 1 -8.49 14.70 -1.51
C ILE A 1 -9.26 13.45 -1.12
N GLU A 2 -10.45 13.29 -1.69
CA GLU A 2 -11.27 12.11 -1.43
C GLU A 2 -10.56 10.88 -1.99
N CYS A 3 -10.76 9.75 -1.29
CA CYS A 3 -10.37 8.42 -1.72
C CYS A 3 -11.04 8.14 -3.07
N ALA A 4 -10.41 8.57 -4.18
CA ALA A 4 -10.93 8.34 -5.50
C ALA A 4 -10.89 6.84 -5.72
N LEU A 5 -12.08 6.23 -5.81
CA LEU A 5 -12.30 4.79 -6.02
C LEU A 5 -11.77 4.35 -7.39
N GLN A 6 -10.45 4.45 -7.60
CA GLN A 6 -9.81 3.67 -8.64
C GLN A 6 -9.82 2.23 -8.12
N LYS A 7 -10.87 1.48 -8.51
CA LYS A 7 -11.04 0.05 -8.22
C LYS A 7 -9.92 -0.75 -8.92
N LYS A 8 -8.71 -0.68 -8.37
CA LYS A 8 -7.57 -1.46 -8.79
C LYS A 8 -7.26 -2.44 -7.67
N GLU A 9 -7.34 -3.72 -7.98
CA GLU A 9 -6.80 -4.75 -7.11
C GLU A 9 -5.28 -4.65 -7.13
N VAL A 10 -4.69 -4.50 -5.95
CA VAL A 10 -3.25 -4.38 -5.75
C VAL A 10 -2.77 -5.76 -5.31
N ASP A 11 -1.92 -6.39 -6.12
CA ASP A 11 -1.35 -7.69 -5.78
C ASP A 11 -0.22 -7.54 -4.76
N CYS A 12 -0.53 -7.86 -3.50
CA CYS A 12 0.45 -7.82 -2.43
C CYS A 12 1.36 -9.06 -2.36
N SER A 13 1.21 -10.05 -3.27
CA SER A 13 1.97 -11.31 -3.24
C SER A 13 3.49 -11.08 -3.36
N HIS A 14 3.90 -10.02 -4.05
CA HIS A 14 5.31 -9.64 -4.19
C HIS A 14 5.88 -8.97 -2.94
N TYR A 15 5.02 -8.49 -2.03
CA TYR A 15 5.38 -7.78 -0.81
C TYR A 15 5.36 -8.76 0.36
N LYS A 16 6.40 -9.60 0.47
CA LYS A 16 6.55 -10.57 1.56
C LYS A 16 6.47 -9.88 2.93
N LYS A 17 5.57 -10.33 3.81
CA LYS A 17 5.55 -9.87 5.22
C LYS A 17 6.93 -10.17 5.82
N LEU A 18 7.64 -9.11 6.19
CA LEU A 18 8.97 -9.21 6.77
C LEU A 18 8.87 -9.73 8.21
N PRO A 19 9.89 -10.45 8.71
CA PRO A 19 9.94 -10.85 10.10
C PRO A 19 9.95 -9.61 11.03
N PRO A 20 9.50 -9.76 12.29
CA PRO A 20 9.55 -8.67 13.26
C PRO A 20 10.98 -8.14 13.41
N GLY A 21 11.18 -6.84 13.19
CA GLY A 21 12.50 -6.20 13.24
C GLY A 21 13.15 -5.92 11.88
N GLU A 22 12.54 -6.36 10.77
CA GLU A 22 12.92 -5.95 9.43
C GLU A 22 11.91 -4.93 8.89
N GLU A 23 12.35 -3.68 8.73
CA GLU A 23 11.55 -2.62 8.11
C GLU A 23 11.56 -2.75 6.59
N ARG A 24 10.38 -2.60 5.97
CA ARG A 24 10.27 -2.56 4.52
C ARG A 24 10.63 -1.17 4.03
N PHE A 25 11.61 -1.09 3.13
CA PHE A 25 11.86 0.13 2.37
C PHE A 25 10.88 0.24 1.21
N CYS A 26 10.06 1.29 1.24
CA CYS A 26 9.18 1.66 0.13
C CYS A 26 9.79 2.79 -0.67
N TYR A 27 9.52 2.78 -1.98
CA TYR A 27 9.92 3.86 -2.86
C TYR A 27 8.98 5.08 -2.66
N GLU A 28 9.52 6.29 -2.78
CA GLU A 28 8.75 7.54 -2.59
C GLU A 28 8.08 8.02 -3.90
N ILE A 29 7.36 7.12 -4.57
CA ILE A 29 6.57 7.49 -5.76
C ILE A 29 5.11 7.66 -5.33
N TYR A 30 4.51 8.78 -5.68
CA TYR A 30 3.11 9.05 -5.40
C TYR A 30 2.19 8.43 -6.47
N ARG A 31 1.50 7.35 -6.09
CA ARG A 31 0.46 6.61 -6.84
C ARG A 31 -0.63 6.18 -5.87
N PRO A 32 -1.55 7.09 -5.49
CA PRO A 32 -2.43 6.88 -4.36
C PRO A 32 -3.38 5.70 -4.56
N ILE A 33 -3.52 4.88 -3.52
CA ILE A 33 -4.44 3.73 -3.44
C ILE A 33 -5.46 3.98 -2.35
N CYS A 34 -6.73 3.68 -2.66
CA CYS A 34 -7.82 3.74 -1.71
C CYS A 34 -7.97 2.37 -1.02
N GLY A 35 -7.67 2.30 0.28
CA GLY A 35 -7.85 1.10 1.08
C GLY A 35 -9.32 0.86 1.45
N SER A 36 -9.66 -0.40 1.74
CA SER A 36 -10.98 -0.76 2.25
C SER A 36 -11.26 -0.19 3.65
N ASP A 37 -10.22 0.24 4.36
CA ASP A 37 -10.30 0.94 5.65
C ASP A 37 -10.56 2.47 5.49
N GLY A 38 -10.71 2.94 4.24
CA GLY A 38 -10.94 4.35 3.92
C GLY A 38 -9.68 5.22 3.95
N LYS A 39 -8.49 4.64 4.19
CA LYS A 39 -7.22 5.37 4.14
C LYS A 39 -6.70 5.46 2.70
N THR A 40 -6.02 6.56 2.42
CA THR A 40 -5.24 6.70 1.18
C THR A 40 -3.79 6.35 1.47
N TYR A 41 -3.22 5.46 0.66
CA TYR A 41 -1.84 5.02 0.74
C TYR A 41 -1.06 5.61 -0.42
N ASP A 42 0.14 6.11 -0.19
CA ASP A 42 0.91 6.82 -1.21
C ASP A 42 1.27 5.94 -2.41
N ASN A 43 1.46 4.64 -2.22
CA ASN A 43 1.65 3.65 -3.27
C ASN A 43 1.40 2.22 -2.77
N ASP A 44 1.55 1.25 -3.68
CA ASP A 44 1.32 -0.18 -3.41
C ASP A 44 2.21 -0.73 -2.30
N CYS A 45 3.43 -0.22 -2.12
CA CYS A 45 4.33 -0.68 -1.08
C CYS A 45 3.84 -0.29 0.31
N PHE A 46 3.43 0.98 0.49
CA PHE A 46 2.83 1.46 1.74
C PHE A 46 1.46 0.84 2.01
N PHE A 47 0.70 0.49 0.96
CA PHE A 47 -0.54 -0.27 1.11
C PHE A 47 -0.26 -1.69 1.60
N CYS A 48 0.59 -2.44 0.90
CA CYS A 48 0.89 -3.83 1.21
C CYS A 48 1.77 -4.02 2.47
N SER A 49 2.26 -2.96 3.11
CA SER A 49 2.88 -3.05 4.45
C SER A 49 1.84 -3.12 5.56
N GLU A 50 0.62 -2.64 5.30
CA GLU A 50 -0.45 -2.56 6.30
C GLU A 50 -1.53 -3.64 6.09
N VAL A 51 -1.49 -4.39 4.96
CA VAL A 51 -2.35 -5.55 4.63
C VAL A 51 -1.70 -6.87 5.08
#